data_AF-A0A7S0QTP8-F1
#
_entry.id   AF-A0A7S0QTP8-F1
#
_cell.length_a   1.000
_cell.length_b   1.000
_cell.length_c   1.000
_cell.angle_alpha   90.00
_cell.angle_beta   90.00
_cell.angle_gamma   90.00
#
_symmetry.space_group_name_H-M   'P 1'
#
loop_
_entity.id
_entity.type
_entity.pdbx_description
1 polymer ?
#
loop_
_entity_poly.entity_id
_entity_poly.type
_entity_poly.pdbx_seq_one_letter_code
_entity_poly.pdbx_strand_id
1 'polypeptide(L)'
;VFRARARAAQAKQATQDLEGSDSRGSRAVMVTMPEYIFTYVIALLAHHPNFPADHTSNTKPEAYHPFQEMLDFVLQALTAGSTEKSECCAALPFIRKILRYIKSTEDPTEAKCTANLYVLADIALVLVTEVSAAKGWSIGTFPSGIPIPAAFFRAVQPKDA
;
A
#
# COMPACT_ATOMS: atom_id res chain seq x y z
N VAL A 1 48.10 -11.37 -0.08
CA VAL A 1 46.92 -10.82 0.66
C VAL A 1 46.04 -9.91 -0.22
N PHE A 2 46.59 -8.96 -1.01
CA PHE A 2 45.80 -8.04 -1.85
C PHE A 2 44.93 -8.70 -2.95
N ARG A 3 45.40 -9.76 -3.62
CA ARG A 3 44.63 -10.47 -4.68
C ARG A 3 43.40 -11.23 -4.15
N ALA A 4 43.39 -11.63 -2.88
CA ALA A 4 42.27 -12.34 -2.27
C ALA A 4 41.09 -11.39 -1.95
N ARG A 5 41.38 -10.15 -1.53
CA ARG A 5 40.36 -9.13 -1.28
C ARG A 5 39.68 -8.64 -2.55
N ALA A 6 40.41 -8.55 -3.67
CA ALA A 6 39.86 -8.13 -4.95
C ALA A 6 38.82 -9.13 -5.50
N ARG A 7 39.07 -10.45 -5.38
CA ARG A 7 38.11 -11.48 -5.78
C ARG A 7 36.88 -11.53 -4.87
N ALA A 8 37.05 -11.31 -3.56
CA ALA A 8 35.93 -11.24 -2.63
C ALA A 8 35.03 -10.02 -2.88
N ALA A 9 35.60 -8.88 -3.30
CA ALA A 9 34.84 -7.70 -3.69
C ALA A 9 34.05 -7.94 -4.98
N GLN A 10 34.68 -8.52 -6.01
CA GLN A 10 33.99 -8.87 -7.27
C GLN A 10 32.90 -9.93 -7.08
N ALA A 11 33.11 -10.92 -6.21
CA ALA A 11 32.09 -11.91 -5.89
C ALA A 11 30.88 -11.27 -5.20
N LYS A 12 31.10 -10.36 -4.23
CA LYS A 12 30.01 -9.62 -3.58
C LYS A 12 29.23 -8.72 -4.55
N GLN A 13 29.93 -8.08 -5.49
CA GLN A 13 29.30 -7.24 -6.51
C GLN A 13 28.47 -8.08 -7.50
N ALA A 14 29.00 -9.23 -7.93
CA ALA A 14 28.26 -10.16 -8.78
C ALA A 14 27.03 -10.76 -8.09
N THR A 15 27.09 -11.02 -6.77
CA THR A 15 25.90 -11.45 -5.99
C THR A 15 24.86 -10.33 -5.89
N GLN A 16 25.28 -9.07 -5.69
CA GLN A 16 24.38 -7.92 -5.67
C GLN A 16 23.74 -7.64 -7.05
N ASP A 17 24.48 -7.84 -8.14
CA ASP A 17 23.96 -7.63 -9.50
C ASP A 17 22.94 -8.71 -9.91
N LEU A 18 23.12 -9.96 -9.42
CA LEU A 18 22.15 -11.05 -9.62
C LEU A 18 20.85 -10.82 -8.83
N GLU A 19 20.92 -10.32 -7.59
CA GLU A 19 19.74 -9.95 -6.80
C GLU A 19 19.02 -8.69 -7.33
N GLY A 20 19.75 -7.78 -7.98
CA GLY A 20 19.22 -6.54 -8.57
C GLY A 20 18.44 -6.73 -9.88
N SER A 21 18.73 -7.80 -10.62
CA SER A 21 18.06 -8.13 -11.90
C SER A 21 16.62 -8.64 -11.69
N ASP A 22 16.45 -9.57 -10.74
CA ASP A 22 15.16 -10.22 -10.47
C ASP A 22 14.17 -9.29 -9.73
N SER A 23 14.71 -8.35 -8.96
CA SER A 23 13.92 -7.37 -8.22
C SER A 23 13.32 -6.27 -9.11
N ARG A 24 13.91 -5.94 -10.27
CA ARG A 24 13.27 -5.02 -11.25
C ARG A 24 12.11 -5.70 -11.98
N GLY A 25 12.27 -6.95 -12.38
CA GLY A 25 11.21 -7.76 -12.99
C GLY A 25 10.03 -7.94 -12.04
N SER A 26 10.31 -8.34 -10.79
CA SER A 26 9.31 -8.48 -9.72
C SER A 26 8.58 -7.15 -9.43
N ARG A 27 9.26 -6.00 -9.50
CA ARG A 27 8.63 -4.68 -9.33
C ARG A 27 7.69 -4.32 -10.47
N ALA A 28 8.09 -4.59 -11.71
CA ALA A 28 7.23 -4.34 -12.86
C ALA A 28 5.95 -5.19 -12.79
N VAL A 29 6.08 -6.46 -12.40
CA VAL A 29 4.93 -7.37 -12.21
C VAL A 29 3.98 -6.83 -11.13
N MET A 30 4.50 -6.39 -9.97
CA MET A 30 3.65 -5.83 -8.90
C MET A 30 2.87 -4.58 -9.32
N VAL A 31 3.44 -3.72 -10.17
CA VAL A 31 2.76 -2.51 -10.68
C VAL A 31 1.66 -2.86 -11.70
N THR A 32 1.78 -4.02 -12.36
CA THR A 32 0.74 -4.53 -13.29
C THR A 32 -0.37 -5.33 -12.61
N MET A 33 -0.25 -5.62 -11.31
CA MET A 33 -1.29 -6.31 -10.56
C MET A 33 -2.52 -5.42 -10.39
N PRO A 34 -3.75 -5.94 -10.56
CA PRO A 34 -4.97 -5.13 -10.46
C PRO A 34 -5.12 -4.48 -9.08
N GLU A 35 -4.61 -5.09 -8.03
CA GLU A 35 -4.66 -4.59 -6.66
C GLU A 35 -3.82 -3.33 -6.44
N TYR A 36 -2.86 -3.08 -7.31
CA TYR A 36 -2.05 -1.88 -7.28
C TYR A 36 -2.88 -0.61 -7.46
N ILE A 37 -4.05 -0.71 -8.10
CA ILE A 37 -5.00 0.40 -8.29
C ILE A 37 -5.38 1.05 -6.96
N PHE A 38 -5.39 0.28 -5.86
CA PHE A 38 -5.77 0.76 -4.54
C PHE A 38 -4.87 1.91 -4.07
N THR A 39 -3.60 1.90 -4.47
CA THR A 39 -2.64 2.98 -4.21
C THR A 39 -3.10 4.31 -4.81
N TYR A 40 -3.60 4.28 -6.05
CA TYR A 40 -4.08 5.47 -6.75
C TYR A 40 -5.46 5.90 -6.26
N VAL A 41 -6.34 4.97 -5.91
CA VAL A 41 -7.66 5.29 -5.33
C VAL A 41 -7.49 6.05 -4.02
N ILE A 42 -6.60 5.60 -3.13
CA ILE A 42 -6.32 6.31 -1.87
C ILE A 42 -5.80 7.74 -2.16
N ALA A 43 -4.82 7.88 -3.06
CA ALA A 43 -4.28 9.18 -3.42
C ALA A 43 -5.34 10.12 -4.04
N LEU A 44 -6.20 9.59 -4.91
CA LEU A 44 -7.28 10.33 -5.55
C LEU A 44 -8.31 10.82 -4.52
N LEU A 45 -8.75 9.92 -3.63
CA LEU A 45 -9.76 10.24 -2.61
C LEU A 45 -9.23 11.24 -1.58
N ALA A 46 -7.93 11.20 -1.26
CA ALA A 46 -7.32 12.15 -0.35
C ALA A 46 -7.30 13.61 -0.88
N HIS A 47 -7.33 13.78 -2.20
CA HIS A 47 -7.41 15.09 -2.87
C HIS A 47 -8.84 15.43 -3.31
N HIS A 48 -9.83 14.62 -2.96
CA HIS A 48 -11.19 14.85 -3.40
C HIS A 48 -11.74 16.14 -2.77
N PRO A 49 -12.39 17.04 -3.54
CA PRO A 49 -12.84 18.34 -3.02
C PRO A 49 -13.90 18.23 -1.92
N ASN A 50 -14.66 17.12 -1.89
CA ASN A 50 -15.64 16.83 -0.85
C ASN A 50 -15.07 16.06 0.34
N PHE A 51 -13.75 15.81 0.39
CA PHE A 51 -13.15 15.14 1.52
C PHE A 51 -13.27 16.03 2.77
N PRO A 52 -13.70 15.51 3.93
CA PRO A 52 -13.86 16.33 5.13
C PRO A 52 -12.54 17.00 5.52
N ALA A 53 -12.44 18.31 5.30
CA ALA A 53 -11.21 19.08 5.45
C ALA A 53 -10.80 19.31 6.92
N ASP A 54 -11.75 19.13 7.84
CA ASP A 54 -11.54 19.36 9.27
C ASP A 54 -11.65 18.01 9.99
N HIS A 55 -10.52 17.39 10.32
CA HIS A 55 -10.52 16.15 11.10
C HIS A 55 -10.80 16.38 12.60
N THR A 56 -11.44 17.50 12.92
CA THR A 56 -11.77 17.92 14.29
C THR A 56 -13.03 17.22 14.79
N SER A 57 -13.27 17.36 16.10
CA SER A 57 -14.40 16.76 16.84
C SER A 57 -15.80 17.07 16.28
N ASN A 58 -15.94 18.02 15.35
CA ASN A 58 -17.22 18.42 14.78
C ASN A 58 -17.58 17.68 13.49
N THR A 59 -16.65 16.91 12.92
CA THR A 59 -16.92 16.15 11.70
C THR A 59 -17.75 14.92 12.02
N LYS A 60 -18.96 14.90 11.48
CA LYS A 60 -19.87 13.76 11.63
C LYS A 60 -19.29 12.52 10.96
N PRO A 61 -19.35 11.34 11.59
CA PRO A 61 -18.90 10.08 10.98
C PRO A 61 -19.51 9.82 9.60
N GLU A 62 -20.77 10.25 9.39
CA GLU A 62 -21.49 10.11 8.13
C GLU A 62 -20.82 10.80 6.94
N ALA A 63 -19.98 11.82 7.18
CA ALA A 63 -19.26 12.51 6.11
C ALA A 63 -18.22 11.60 5.41
N TYR A 64 -17.79 10.53 6.08
CA TYR A 64 -16.86 9.54 5.51
C TYR A 64 -17.57 8.39 4.80
N HIS A 65 -18.90 8.27 4.92
CA HIS A 65 -19.67 7.17 4.33
C HIS A 65 -19.47 7.02 2.81
N PRO A 66 -19.51 8.09 1.99
CA PRO A 66 -19.28 7.95 0.56
C PRO A 66 -17.88 7.42 0.23
N PHE A 67 -16.88 7.78 1.04
CA PHE A 67 -15.50 7.31 0.87
C PHE A 67 -15.36 5.84 1.26
N GLN A 68 -16.07 5.41 2.32
CA GLN A 68 -16.17 4.01 2.70
C GLN A 68 -16.78 3.18 1.55
N GLU A 69 -17.90 3.62 0.98
CA GLU A 69 -18.55 2.93 -0.13
C GLU A 69 -17.67 2.85 -1.38
N MET A 70 -16.95 3.94 -1.72
CA MET A 70 -16.03 3.92 -2.86
C MET A 70 -14.86 2.95 -2.65
N LEU A 71 -14.30 2.89 -1.44
CA LEU A 71 -13.23 1.95 -1.10
C LEU A 71 -13.74 0.50 -1.09
N ASP A 72 -14.90 0.27 -0.52
CA ASP A 72 -15.53 -1.05 -0.45
C ASP A 72 -15.90 -1.55 -1.85
N PHE A 73 -16.42 -0.69 -2.72
CA PHE A 73 -16.69 -1.03 -4.12
C PHE A 73 -15.45 -1.57 -4.84
N VAL A 74 -14.31 -0.88 -4.71
CA VAL A 74 -13.04 -1.33 -5.32
C VAL A 74 -12.57 -2.63 -4.68
N LEU A 75 -12.68 -2.76 -3.35
CA LEU A 75 -12.27 -3.97 -2.64
C LEU A 75 -13.12 -5.19 -3.02
N GLN A 76 -14.44 -5.02 -3.15
CA GLN A 76 -15.35 -6.05 -3.62
C GLN A 76 -15.01 -6.45 -5.06
N ALA A 77 -14.75 -5.48 -5.95
CA ALA A 77 -14.36 -5.77 -7.33
C ALA A 77 -13.07 -6.60 -7.42
N LEU A 78 -12.06 -6.27 -6.60
CA LEU A 78 -10.79 -7.01 -6.55
C LEU A 78 -10.94 -8.41 -5.94
N THR A 79 -11.95 -8.63 -5.08
CA THR A 79 -12.16 -9.90 -4.38
C THR A 79 -13.30 -10.75 -4.95
N ALA A 80 -13.99 -10.28 -5.99
CA ALA A 80 -15.17 -10.92 -6.57
C ALA A 80 -14.87 -12.28 -7.23
N GLY A 81 -13.67 -12.47 -7.78
CA GLY A 81 -13.26 -13.70 -8.47
C GLY A 81 -12.72 -14.82 -7.56
N SER A 82 -12.51 -14.55 -6.27
CA SER A 82 -11.93 -15.53 -5.34
C SER A 82 -13.06 -16.33 -4.69
N THR A 83 -13.32 -17.53 -5.19
CA THR A 83 -14.46 -18.39 -4.81
C THR A 83 -14.14 -19.38 -3.69
N GLU A 84 -12.87 -19.61 -3.38
CA GLU A 84 -12.48 -20.60 -2.38
C GLU A 84 -12.41 -19.98 -0.98
N LYS A 85 -13.17 -20.54 -0.05
CA LYS A 85 -13.20 -20.11 1.37
C LYS A 85 -11.87 -20.39 2.10
N SER A 86 -10.99 -21.21 1.52
CA SER A 86 -9.73 -21.64 2.13
C SER A 86 -8.51 -20.88 1.60
N GLU A 87 -8.60 -20.25 0.43
CA GLU A 87 -7.47 -19.53 -0.15
C GLU A 87 -7.59 -18.05 0.16
N CYS A 88 -6.54 -17.51 0.78
CA CYS A 88 -6.40 -16.06 0.94
C CYS A 88 -6.38 -15.44 -0.46
N CYS A 89 -7.36 -14.59 -0.78
CA CYS A 89 -7.27 -13.77 -1.97
C CYS A 89 -5.96 -12.98 -1.88
N ALA A 90 -5.02 -13.24 -2.80
CA ALA A 90 -3.67 -12.63 -2.81
C ALA A 90 -3.72 -11.09 -2.75
N ALA A 91 -4.87 -10.53 -3.14
CA ALA A 91 -5.20 -9.13 -3.02
C ALA A 91 -5.15 -8.57 -1.60
N LEU A 92 -5.72 -9.26 -0.60
CA LEU A 92 -5.87 -8.68 0.74
C LEU A 92 -4.53 -8.45 1.45
N PRO A 93 -3.58 -9.41 1.46
CA PRO A 93 -2.24 -9.17 2.00
C PRO A 93 -1.49 -8.05 1.27
N PHE A 94 -1.68 -7.93 -0.05
CA PHE A 94 -1.05 -6.89 -0.87
C PHE A 94 -1.59 -5.49 -0.53
N ILE A 95 -2.92 -5.33 -0.54
CA ILE A 95 -3.61 -4.08 -0.18
C ILE A 95 -3.27 -3.68 1.25
N ARG A 96 -3.33 -4.62 2.21
CA ARG A 96 -2.96 -4.35 3.61
C ARG A 96 -1.54 -3.82 3.74
N LYS A 97 -0.60 -4.33 2.94
CA LYS A 97 0.79 -3.87 2.95
C LYS A 97 0.92 -2.47 2.35
N ILE A 98 0.23 -2.17 1.25
CA ILE A 98 0.13 -0.80 0.68
C ILE A 98 -0.39 0.16 1.74
N LEU A 99 -1.52 -0.16 2.38
CA LEU A 99 -2.16 0.72 3.37
C LEU A 99 -1.25 1.04 4.55
N ARG A 100 -0.54 0.04 5.07
CA ARG A 100 0.45 0.25 6.15
C ARG A 100 1.60 1.14 5.70
N TYR A 101 2.04 1.02 4.45
CA TYR A 101 3.07 1.89 3.90
C TYR A 101 2.57 3.33 3.77
N ILE A 102 1.34 3.54 3.30
CA ILE A 102 0.73 4.88 3.17
C ILE A 102 0.71 5.61 4.53
N LYS A 103 0.44 4.89 5.62
CA LYS A 103 0.51 5.45 6.99
C LYS A 103 1.91 5.92 7.42
N SER A 104 2.96 5.52 6.72
CA SER A 104 4.35 5.97 6.95
C SER A 104 4.84 6.97 5.90
N THR A 105 3.92 7.56 5.14
CA THR A 105 4.25 8.50 4.06
C THR A 105 3.50 9.81 4.16
N GLU A 106 4.10 10.85 3.63
CA GLU A 106 3.51 12.17 3.48
C GLU A 106 3.14 12.43 2.03
N ASP A 107 2.11 13.24 1.85
CA ASP A 107 1.77 13.76 0.55
C ASP A 107 2.84 14.76 0.07
N PRO A 108 3.44 14.57 -1.11
CA PRO A 108 4.50 15.43 -1.59
C PRO A 108 4.00 16.79 -2.10
N THR A 109 2.72 16.92 -2.42
CA THR A 109 2.10 18.11 -3.01
C THR A 109 1.42 18.99 -1.98
N GLU A 110 0.62 18.41 -1.08
CA GLU A 110 -0.18 19.13 -0.11
C GLU A 110 -0.13 18.49 1.28
N ALA A 111 0.51 19.17 2.24
CA ALA A 111 0.66 18.66 3.61
C ALA A 111 -0.67 18.38 4.34
N LYS A 112 -1.77 19.03 3.92
CA LYS A 112 -3.12 18.78 4.45
C LYS A 112 -3.65 17.41 4.02
N CYS A 113 -3.35 16.99 2.79
CA CYS A 113 -3.77 15.69 2.26
C CYS A 113 -3.10 14.51 2.97
N THR A 114 -1.94 14.72 3.61
CA THR A 114 -1.30 13.70 4.46
C THR A 114 -2.25 13.17 5.54
N ALA A 115 -3.03 14.05 6.20
CA ALA A 115 -3.98 13.62 7.22
C ALA A 115 -5.14 12.81 6.58
N ASN A 116 -5.63 13.25 5.41
CA ASN A 116 -6.65 12.53 4.64
C ASN A 116 -6.17 11.12 4.26
N LEU A 117 -4.92 10.97 3.82
CA LEU A 117 -4.30 9.69 3.48
C LEU A 117 -4.33 8.73 4.67
N TYR A 118 -4.03 9.20 5.88
CA TYR A 118 -4.05 8.38 7.09
C TYR A 118 -5.47 7.93 7.46
N VAL A 119 -6.45 8.84 7.38
CA VAL A 119 -7.85 8.51 7.64
C VAL A 119 -8.37 7.48 6.64
N LEU A 120 -8.10 7.67 5.35
CA LEU A 120 -8.48 6.72 4.30
C LEU A 120 -7.80 5.36 4.47
N ALA A 121 -6.52 5.35 4.85
CA ALA A 121 -5.80 4.12 5.11
C ALA A 121 -6.39 3.35 6.31
N ASP A 122 -6.82 4.05 7.36
CA ASP A 122 -7.48 3.43 8.52
C ASP A 122 -8.86 2.87 8.17
N ILE A 123 -9.68 3.63 7.44
CA ILE A 123 -10.96 3.16 6.92
C ILE A 123 -10.76 1.89 6.07
N ALA A 124 -9.83 1.92 5.12
CA ALA A 124 -9.57 0.79 4.24
C ALA A 124 -9.03 -0.44 4.98
N LEU A 125 -8.23 -0.26 6.04
CA LEU A 125 -7.74 -1.36 6.87
C LEU A 125 -8.87 -2.07 7.62
N VAL A 126 -9.88 -1.31 8.07
CA VAL A 126 -11.10 -1.87 8.67
C VAL A 126 -11.88 -2.66 7.62
N LEU A 127 -12.13 -2.09 6.45
CA LEU A 127 -12.85 -2.77 5.35
C LEU A 127 -12.15 -4.07 4.91
N VAL A 128 -10.83 -4.06 4.77
CA VAL A 128 -10.04 -5.27 4.46
C VAL A 128 -10.27 -6.36 5.52
N THR A 129 -10.36 -5.98 6.79
CA THR A 129 -10.61 -6.91 7.89
C THR A 129 -12.04 -7.44 7.84
N GLU A 130 -13.03 -6.57 7.60
CA GLU A 130 -14.44 -6.95 7.47
C GLU A 130 -14.70 -7.89 6.28
N VAL A 131 -14.15 -7.58 5.10
CA VAL A 131 -14.25 -8.45 3.91
C VAL A 131 -13.60 -9.81 4.16
N SER A 132 -12.43 -9.83 4.83
CA SER A 132 -11.77 -11.10 5.17
C SER A 132 -12.61 -11.93 6.13
N ALA A 133 -13.21 -11.30 7.15
CA ALA A 133 -14.04 -11.98 8.14
C ALA A 133 -15.33 -12.51 7.51
N ALA A 134 -15.99 -11.71 6.66
CA ALA A 134 -17.20 -12.10 5.94
C ALA A 134 -16.99 -13.33 5.03
N LYS A 135 -15.80 -13.46 4.44
CA LYS A 135 -15.44 -14.58 3.56
C LYS A 135 -14.72 -15.74 4.27
N GLY A 136 -14.38 -15.58 5.55
CA GLY A 136 -13.64 -16.58 6.33
C GLY A 136 -12.17 -16.70 5.95
N TRP A 137 -11.60 -15.68 5.30
CA TRP A 137 -10.21 -15.69 4.84
C TRP A 137 -9.24 -15.27 5.94
N SER A 138 -8.09 -15.94 6.02
CA SER A 138 -6.99 -15.49 6.86
C SER A 138 -6.15 -14.44 6.10
N ILE A 139 -5.97 -13.25 6.68
CA ILE A 139 -5.09 -12.25 6.07
C ILE A 139 -3.65 -12.58 6.46
N GLY A 140 -2.92 -13.20 5.53
CA GLY A 140 -1.48 -13.43 5.65
C GLY A 140 -0.65 -12.15 5.54
N THR A 141 0.67 -12.31 5.59
CA THR A 141 1.61 -11.22 5.28
C THR A 141 2.10 -11.34 3.85
N PHE A 142 2.20 -10.22 3.13
CA PHE A 142 2.74 -10.23 1.79
C PHE A 142 4.29 -10.24 1.84
N PRO A 143 4.96 -11.22 1.18
CA PRO A 143 6.38 -11.51 1.40
C PRO A 143 7.32 -10.42 0.84
N SER A 144 6.97 -9.79 -0.28
CA SER A 144 7.88 -8.90 -1.02
C SER A 144 7.62 -7.41 -0.75
N GLY A 145 8.63 -6.56 -0.86
CA GLY A 145 8.46 -5.11 -0.75
C GLY A 145 7.69 -4.55 -1.96
N ILE A 146 6.60 -3.83 -1.72
CA ILE A 146 5.75 -3.29 -2.80
C ILE A 146 6.31 -1.93 -3.24
N PRO A 147 6.55 -1.70 -4.55
CA PRO A 147 6.98 -0.40 -5.05
C PRO A 147 5.81 0.58 -4.95
N ILE A 148 5.97 1.71 -4.25
CA ILE A 148 4.91 2.74 -4.15
C ILE A 148 5.31 3.95 -5.00
N PRO A 149 4.37 4.62 -5.71
CA PRO A 149 4.72 5.73 -6.58
C PRO A 149 5.18 6.94 -5.77
N ALA A 150 6.45 7.32 -5.92
CA ALA A 150 7.06 8.45 -5.21
C ALA A 150 6.43 9.81 -5.56
N ALA A 151 5.69 9.88 -6.67
CA ALA A 151 4.96 11.09 -7.09
C ALA A 151 3.77 11.41 -6.16
N PHE A 152 3.20 10.40 -5.49
CA PHE A 152 2.05 10.56 -4.59
C PHE A 152 2.40 10.29 -3.12
N PHE A 153 3.50 9.59 -2.85
CA PHE A 153 3.87 9.17 -1.50
C PHE A 153 5.35 9.42 -1.25
N ARG A 154 5.66 10.29 -0.29
CA ARG A 154 7.01 10.57 0.16
C ARG A 154 7.23 9.86 1.49
N ALA A 155 8.31 9.10 1.63
CA ALA A 155 8.65 8.50 2.92
C ALA A 155 8.91 9.60 3.97
N VAL A 156 8.30 9.47 5.15
CA VAL A 156 8.58 10.35 6.29
C VAL A 156 10.05 10.16 6.66
N GLN A 157 10.86 11.19 6.52
CA GLN A 157 12.24 11.16 7.00
C GLN A 157 12.21 11.24 8.53
N PRO A 158 12.92 10.37 9.26
CA PRO A 158 13.09 10.58 10.69
C PRO A 158 13.78 11.94 10.86
N LYS A 159 13.10 12.90 11.50
CA LYS A 159 13.74 14.14 11.94
C LYS A 159 14.87 13.72 12.87
N ASP A 160 16.10 14.06 12.50
CA ASP A 160 17.30 13.83 13.32
C ASP A 160 17.01 14.30 14.75
N ALA A 161 17.14 13.37 15.70
CA ALA A 161 16.91 13.57 17.13
C ALA A 161 18.00 14.45 17.76
#